data_AF-A0A8I1GH52-F1
#
_entry.id   AF-A0A8I1GH52-F1
#
_cell.length_a   1.000
_cell.length_b   1.000
_cell.length_c   1.000
_cell.angle_alpha   90.00
_cell.angle_beta   90.00
_cell.angle_gamma   90.00
#
_symmetry.space_group_name_H-M   'P 1'
#
loop_
_entity.id
_entity.type
_entity.pdbx_description
1 polymer ?
#
loop_
_entity_poly.entity_id
_entity_poly.type
_entity_poly.pdbx_seq_one_letter_code
_entity_poly.pdbx_strand_id
1 'polypeptide(L)'
;MFARNFTRRGTMAALAGGAAALATQSGSAVAAPAAPAGLVVLTVGGLVGAPNRPPLEQKRDRLFYSNNIDFKEARAFSYGDLLQFSQTIVTGLDEAGIAHVYKGPLLHEVLATALPLAEAKTARLSALDGFAAELSLETVYSQRWVLALESDGNAFDLGGFGPIYLVRELPAGMKRTEEEEARWVFALYYIELMA
;
A
#
# COMPACT_ATOMS: atom_id res chain seq x y z
N MET A 1 -14.37 86.53 30.70
CA MET A 1 -13.82 86.26 29.35
C MET A 1 -14.48 84.97 28.84
N PHE A 2 -15.52 85.10 28.02
CA PHE A 2 -15.60 84.62 26.62
C PHE A 2 -15.44 83.09 26.46
N ALA A 3 -16.33 82.28 25.87
CA ALA A 3 -17.48 82.56 25.00
C ALA A 3 -18.45 81.35 24.84
N ARG A 4 -19.73 81.71 24.69
CA ARG A 4 -20.84 81.22 23.81
C ARG A 4 -21.00 79.73 23.41
N ASN A 5 -22.20 79.25 23.73
CA ASN A 5 -23.00 78.16 23.17
C ASN A 5 -22.93 77.98 21.64
N PHE A 6 -23.07 76.72 21.19
CA PHE A 6 -23.83 76.36 19.99
C PHE A 6 -24.66 75.09 20.21
N THR A 7 -25.78 75.06 19.50
CA THR A 7 -27.01 74.29 19.76
C THR A 7 -27.14 73.10 18.79
N ARG A 8 -27.96 72.12 19.19
CA ARG A 8 -28.99 71.38 18.41
C ARG A 8 -28.72 69.92 17.98
N ARG A 9 -29.49 69.05 18.65
CA ARG A 9 -30.43 68.00 18.16
C ARG A 9 -29.92 66.88 17.22
N GLY A 10 -30.19 65.66 17.66
CA GLY A 10 -30.42 64.51 16.77
C GLY A 10 -30.69 63.21 17.54
N THR A 11 -31.92 63.01 18.01
CA THR A 11 -32.44 61.68 18.36
C THR A 11 -32.87 60.95 17.09
N MET A 12 -32.41 59.73 16.86
CA MET A 12 -33.16 58.75 16.08
C MET A 12 -32.88 57.33 16.59
N ALA A 13 -33.94 56.72 17.12
CA ALA A 13 -34.04 55.29 17.35
C ALA A 13 -34.30 54.59 16.01
N ALA A 14 -33.71 53.42 15.81
CA ALA A 14 -34.20 52.43 14.85
C ALA A 14 -33.95 51.02 15.39
N LEU A 15 -35.04 50.35 15.76
CA LEU A 15 -35.15 48.90 15.84
C LEU A 15 -35.00 48.31 14.43
N ALA A 16 -34.28 47.20 14.26
CA ALA A 16 -34.64 46.11 13.35
C ALA A 16 -33.61 44.98 13.36
N GLY A 17 -34.12 43.74 13.38
CA GLY A 17 -33.58 42.67 12.54
C GLY A 17 -32.75 41.62 13.24
N GLY A 18 -33.43 40.58 13.74
CA GLY A 18 -32.78 39.32 14.06
C GLY A 18 -32.16 38.67 12.81
N ALA A 19 -30.92 38.21 12.95
CA ALA A 19 -30.31 37.25 12.05
C ALA A 19 -29.95 36.03 12.89
N ALA A 20 -30.77 34.98 12.80
CA ALA A 20 -30.40 33.66 13.28
C ALA A 20 -29.19 33.20 12.45
N ALA A 21 -28.02 33.15 13.07
CA ALA A 21 -26.81 32.62 12.47
C ALA A 21 -27.00 31.12 12.25
N LEU A 22 -27.25 30.70 11.00
CA LEU A 22 -27.09 29.31 10.59
C LEU A 22 -25.60 28.97 10.71
N ALA A 23 -25.23 28.24 11.75
CA ALA A 23 -23.93 27.61 11.86
C ALA A 23 -23.85 26.49 10.80
N THR A 24 -23.24 26.80 9.66
CA THR A 24 -22.83 25.79 8.68
C THR A 24 -21.75 24.92 9.33
N GLN A 25 -22.11 23.72 9.74
CA GLN A 25 -21.16 22.68 10.12
C GLN A 25 -20.35 22.31 8.86
N SER A 26 -19.16 22.88 8.73
CA SER A 26 -18.17 22.41 7.77
C SER A 26 -17.74 21.01 8.19
N GLY A 27 -18.28 19.99 7.51
CA GLY A 27 -17.78 18.63 7.63
C GLY A 27 -16.29 18.63 7.28
N SER A 28 -15.46 18.14 8.20
CA SER A 28 -14.04 17.94 7.95
C SER A 28 -13.89 16.95 6.80
N ALA A 29 -13.49 17.43 5.63
CA ALA A 29 -13.07 16.56 4.55
C ALA A 29 -11.83 15.79 5.05
N VAL A 30 -11.97 14.48 5.22
CA VAL A 30 -10.82 13.61 5.44
C VAL A 30 -9.92 13.76 4.22
N ALA A 31 -8.72 14.30 4.43
CA ALA A 31 -7.76 14.51 3.36
C ALA A 31 -7.54 13.17 2.64
N ALA A 32 -7.55 13.19 1.30
CA ALA A 32 -7.18 12.02 0.52
C ALA A 32 -5.80 11.54 1.00
N PRO A 33 -5.61 10.23 1.22
CA PRO A 33 -4.34 9.72 1.70
C PRO A 33 -3.22 10.13 0.74
N ALA A 34 -2.08 10.54 1.29
CA ALA A 34 -0.95 10.99 0.49
C ALA A 34 -0.48 9.83 -0.40
N ALA A 35 -0.41 10.08 -1.71
CA ALA A 35 0.09 9.11 -2.66
C ALA A 35 1.57 8.79 -2.36
N PRO A 36 2.02 7.54 -2.56
CA PRO A 36 3.43 7.18 -2.45
C PRO A 36 4.31 8.08 -3.31
N ALA A 37 5.48 8.47 -2.79
CA ALA A 37 6.46 9.23 -3.54
C ALA A 37 7.38 8.30 -4.33
N GLY A 38 7.65 8.59 -5.60
CA GLY A 38 8.57 7.83 -6.44
C GLY A 38 7.92 6.64 -7.18
N LEU A 39 8.74 5.67 -7.58
CA LEU A 39 8.29 4.53 -8.38
C LEU A 39 7.49 3.55 -7.53
N VAL A 40 6.17 3.46 -7.75
CA VAL A 40 5.31 2.43 -7.17
C VAL A 40 5.62 1.07 -7.80
N VAL A 41 6.02 0.11 -6.97
CA VAL A 41 6.38 -1.24 -7.41
C VAL A 41 5.48 -2.32 -6.84
N LEU A 42 4.71 -2.02 -5.78
CA LEU A 42 3.76 -2.93 -5.17
C LEU A 42 2.43 -2.22 -4.92
N THR A 43 1.32 -2.89 -5.24
CA THR A 43 -0.02 -2.50 -4.77
C THR A 43 -0.65 -3.67 -4.02
N VAL A 44 -1.18 -3.40 -2.84
CA VAL A 44 -2.01 -4.34 -2.06
C VAL A 44 -3.46 -3.88 -2.18
N GLY A 45 -4.34 -4.70 -2.74
CA GLY A 45 -5.75 -4.39 -2.95
C GLY A 45 -6.70 -5.38 -2.28
N GLY A 46 -8.01 -5.19 -2.47
CA GLY A 46 -9.05 -6.08 -1.93
C GLY A 46 -9.50 -5.66 -0.53
N LEU A 47 -9.45 -6.58 0.44
CA LEU A 47 -9.86 -6.38 1.83
C LEU A 47 -8.84 -5.55 2.64
N VAL A 48 -8.65 -4.30 2.22
CA VAL A 48 -7.70 -3.31 2.77
C VAL A 48 -8.43 -2.31 3.65
N GLY A 49 -7.98 -2.13 4.90
CA GLY A 49 -8.57 -1.17 5.85
C GLY A 49 -7.88 0.20 5.88
N ALA A 50 -6.68 0.33 5.29
CA ALA A 50 -5.94 1.59 5.22
C ALA A 50 -5.47 1.91 3.78
N PRO A 51 -6.39 2.23 2.85
CA PRO A 51 -6.04 2.58 1.48
C PRO A 51 -5.19 3.86 1.42
N ASN A 52 -4.30 3.97 0.42
CA ASN A 52 -3.52 5.19 0.16
C ASN A 52 -3.48 5.63 -1.32
N ARG A 53 -4.28 5.00 -2.17
CA ARG A 53 -4.44 5.36 -3.57
C ARG A 53 -5.92 5.31 -3.95
N PRO A 54 -6.33 6.05 -4.99
CA PRO A 54 -7.66 5.88 -5.57
C PRO A 54 -7.91 4.47 -6.11
N PRO A 55 -9.18 4.09 -6.34
CA PRO A 55 -9.55 2.86 -7.04
C PRO A 55 -8.85 2.71 -8.39
N LEU A 56 -8.91 1.50 -8.93
CA LEU A 56 -8.40 1.22 -10.27
C LEU A 56 -9.08 2.12 -11.30
N GLU A 57 -8.27 2.72 -12.18
CA GLU A 57 -8.74 3.47 -13.34
C GLU A 57 -8.16 2.81 -14.60
N GLN A 58 -9.02 2.20 -15.42
CA GLN A 58 -8.59 1.30 -16.49
C GLN A 58 -7.62 1.92 -17.49
N LYS A 59 -7.73 3.22 -17.79
CA LYS A 59 -6.85 3.87 -18.78
C LYS A 59 -5.47 4.16 -18.20
N ARG A 60 -5.36 4.52 -16.92
CA ARG A 60 -4.13 4.77 -16.19
C ARG A 60 -3.46 3.46 -15.77
N ASP A 61 -4.22 2.57 -15.16
CA ASP A 61 -3.79 1.32 -14.52
C ASP A 61 -3.78 0.16 -15.52
N ARG A 62 -3.19 0.39 -16.71
CA ARG A 62 -3.28 -0.52 -17.86
C ARG A 62 -2.84 -1.94 -17.56
N LEU A 63 -1.77 -2.10 -16.79
CA LEU A 63 -1.21 -3.41 -16.48
C LEU A 63 -2.13 -4.23 -15.56
N PHE A 64 -2.73 -3.58 -14.56
CA PHE A 64 -3.74 -4.23 -13.72
C PHE A 64 -4.94 -4.64 -14.57
N TYR A 65 -5.44 -3.72 -15.41
CA TYR A 65 -6.58 -4.01 -16.28
C TYR A 65 -6.30 -5.14 -17.28
N SER A 66 -5.11 -5.19 -17.91
CA SER A 66 -4.74 -6.26 -18.84
C SER A 66 -4.59 -7.62 -18.16
N ASN A 67 -4.25 -7.64 -16.87
CA ASN A 67 -4.18 -8.85 -16.06
C ASN A 67 -5.51 -9.19 -15.36
N ASN A 68 -6.63 -8.55 -15.76
CA ASN A 68 -7.96 -8.74 -15.17
C ASN A 68 -8.00 -8.50 -13.65
N ILE A 69 -7.17 -7.58 -13.16
CA ILE A 69 -7.19 -7.14 -11.76
C ILE A 69 -8.12 -5.94 -11.64
N ASP A 70 -8.93 -5.94 -10.59
CA ASP A 70 -9.76 -4.81 -10.16
C ASP A 70 -9.62 -4.60 -8.65
N PHE A 71 -9.72 -3.36 -8.19
CA PHE A 71 -9.75 -3.04 -6.76
C PHE A 71 -10.45 -1.70 -6.51
N LYS A 72 -11.22 -1.68 -5.43
CA LYS A 72 -11.83 -0.45 -4.90
C LYS A 72 -10.93 0.21 -3.88
N GLU A 73 -10.45 -0.58 -2.92
CA GLU A 73 -9.52 -0.15 -1.89
C GLU A 73 -8.15 -0.75 -2.15
N ALA A 74 -7.13 0.09 -2.10
CA ALA A 74 -5.76 -0.35 -2.27
C ALA A 74 -4.76 0.57 -1.56
N ARG A 75 -3.65 -0.05 -1.17
CA ARG A 75 -2.44 0.61 -0.69
C ARG A 75 -1.29 0.33 -1.67
N ALA A 76 -0.74 1.39 -2.25
CA ALA A 76 0.48 1.34 -3.03
C ALA A 76 1.72 1.62 -2.17
N PHE A 77 2.83 1.01 -2.58
CA PHE A 77 4.15 1.21 -2.00
C PHE A 77 5.14 1.53 -3.11
N SER A 78 5.87 2.62 -2.93
CA SER A 78 7.05 2.90 -3.73
C SER A 78 8.20 1.97 -3.37
N TYR A 79 9.18 1.85 -4.26
CA TYR A 79 10.43 1.15 -3.95
C TYR A 79 11.12 1.79 -2.72
N GLY A 80 11.06 3.13 -2.63
CA GLY A 80 11.57 3.87 -1.47
C GLY A 80 10.83 3.55 -0.17
N ASP A 81 9.51 3.35 -0.22
CA ASP A 81 8.71 2.96 0.94
C ASP A 81 9.11 1.57 1.44
N LEU A 82 9.30 0.61 0.52
CA LEU A 82 9.70 -0.76 0.87
C LEU A 82 11.09 -0.82 1.51
N LEU A 83 11.99 0.10 1.16
CA LEU A 83 13.30 0.24 1.80
C LEU A 83 13.23 0.82 3.22
N GLN A 84 12.14 1.49 3.61
CA GLN A 84 11.99 2.02 4.99
C GLN A 84 11.62 0.97 6.02
N PHE A 85 11.15 -0.20 5.59
CA PHE A 85 10.87 -1.33 6.47
C PHE A 85 12.17 -1.96 6.97
N SER A 86 12.08 -2.73 8.07
CA SER A 86 13.15 -3.60 8.51
C SER A 86 13.52 -4.59 7.39
N GLN A 87 14.78 -4.58 6.96
CA GLN A 87 15.26 -5.44 5.90
C GLN A 87 15.70 -6.80 6.49
N THR A 88 15.12 -7.88 5.98
CA THR A 88 15.49 -9.26 6.32
C THR A 88 16.36 -9.83 5.23
N ILE A 89 17.41 -10.57 5.62
CA ILE A 89 18.30 -11.30 4.73
C ILE A 89 18.02 -12.79 4.91
N VAL A 90 17.87 -13.52 3.80
CA VAL A 90 17.68 -14.97 3.78
C VAL A 90 18.55 -15.62 2.72
N THR A 91 18.97 -16.85 2.95
CA THR A 91 19.57 -17.69 1.91
C THR A 91 18.49 -18.55 1.26
N GLY A 92 18.28 -18.36 -0.02
CA GLY A 92 17.38 -19.20 -0.82
C GLY A 92 18.18 -20.07 -1.79
N LEU A 93 17.62 -21.23 -2.13
CA LEU A 93 18.19 -22.12 -3.14
C LEU A 93 17.40 -21.98 -4.45
N ASP A 94 18.10 -21.84 -5.57
CA ASP A 94 17.47 -21.93 -6.90
C ASP A 94 17.13 -23.39 -7.27
N GLU A 95 16.56 -23.59 -8.45
CA GLU A 95 16.20 -24.91 -8.99
C GLU A 95 17.41 -25.85 -9.12
N ALA A 96 18.60 -25.30 -9.37
CA ALA A 96 19.86 -26.04 -9.45
C ALA A 96 20.49 -26.33 -8.07
N GLY A 97 19.88 -25.84 -6.98
CA GLY A 97 20.39 -25.95 -5.62
C GLY A 97 21.53 -24.98 -5.29
N ILE A 98 21.73 -23.94 -6.11
CA ILE A 98 22.69 -22.87 -5.87
C ILE A 98 22.11 -21.90 -4.86
N ALA A 99 22.92 -21.55 -3.87
CA ALA A 99 22.54 -20.62 -2.82
C ALA A 99 22.71 -19.17 -3.27
N HIS A 100 21.66 -18.37 -3.06
CA HIS A 100 21.62 -16.93 -3.27
C HIS A 100 21.21 -16.21 -2.00
N VAL A 101 21.78 -15.03 -1.78
CA VAL A 101 21.43 -14.17 -0.64
C VAL A 101 20.40 -13.15 -1.09
N TYR A 102 19.18 -13.27 -0.59
CA TYR A 102 18.09 -12.34 -0.87
C TYR A 102 17.88 -11.36 0.27
N LYS A 103 17.48 -10.14 -0.05
CA LYS A 103 17.17 -9.11 0.95
C LYS A 103 15.94 -8.30 0.58
N GLY A 104 15.09 -8.06 1.58
CA GLY A 104 13.90 -7.22 1.46
C GLY A 104 13.09 -7.22 2.76
N PRO A 105 11.98 -6.48 2.82
CA PRO A 105 11.09 -6.52 3.97
C PRO A 105 10.31 -7.84 4.07
N LEU A 106 9.84 -8.15 5.27
CA LEU A 106 8.97 -9.29 5.48
C LEU A 106 7.57 -8.99 4.93
N LEU A 107 7.00 -9.94 4.18
CA LEU A 107 5.68 -9.80 3.57
C LEU A 107 4.61 -9.43 4.62
N HIS A 108 4.61 -10.10 5.77
CA HIS A 108 3.62 -9.85 6.81
C HIS A 108 3.70 -8.43 7.40
N GLU A 109 4.90 -7.85 7.52
CA GLU A 109 5.07 -6.48 8.01
C GLU A 109 4.52 -5.47 7.01
N VAL A 110 4.76 -5.70 5.72
CA VAL A 110 4.19 -4.86 4.64
C VAL A 110 2.66 -4.97 4.63
N LEU A 111 2.12 -6.19 4.66
CA LEU A 111 0.66 -6.40 4.68
C LEU A 111 0.01 -5.80 5.92
N ALA A 112 0.66 -5.82 7.09
CA ALA A 112 0.13 -5.22 8.30
C ALA A 112 -0.16 -3.71 8.13
N THR A 113 0.64 -2.99 7.33
CA THR A 113 0.39 -1.55 7.06
C THR A 113 -0.84 -1.28 6.20
N ALA A 114 -1.33 -2.28 5.46
CA ALA A 114 -2.59 -2.20 4.73
C ALA A 114 -3.82 -2.37 5.66
N LEU A 115 -3.61 -2.71 6.94
CA LEU A 115 -4.64 -3.05 7.92
C LEU A 115 -5.69 -4.02 7.32
N PRO A 116 -5.32 -5.29 7.03
CA PRO A 116 -6.24 -6.27 6.45
C PRO A 116 -7.54 -6.35 7.25
N LEU A 117 -8.69 -6.35 6.56
CA LEU A 117 -9.99 -6.52 7.23
C LEU A 117 -10.11 -7.90 7.88
N ALA A 118 -10.95 -8.04 8.89
CA ALA A 118 -11.05 -9.26 9.71
C ALA A 118 -11.45 -10.51 8.89
N GLU A 119 -12.19 -10.28 7.81
CA GLU A 119 -12.63 -11.31 6.87
C GLU A 119 -11.47 -11.83 6.01
N ALA A 120 -10.37 -11.09 5.85
CA ALA A 120 -9.25 -11.53 5.03
C ALA A 120 -8.62 -12.82 5.56
N LYS A 121 -8.47 -13.82 4.68
CA LYS A 121 -7.84 -15.12 4.95
C LYS A 121 -6.76 -15.49 3.96
N THR A 122 -6.79 -14.92 2.76
CA THR A 122 -5.90 -15.31 1.66
C THR A 122 -5.24 -14.09 1.04
N ALA A 123 -3.97 -14.23 0.66
CA ALA A 123 -3.23 -13.28 -0.16
C ALA A 123 -2.96 -13.92 -1.52
N ARG A 124 -3.55 -13.38 -2.59
CA ARG A 124 -3.21 -13.75 -3.97
C ARG A 124 -2.11 -12.83 -4.48
N LEU A 125 -0.95 -13.39 -4.78
CA LEU A 125 0.24 -12.68 -5.21
C LEU A 125 0.34 -12.78 -6.73
N SER A 126 0.32 -11.66 -7.45
CA SER A 126 0.32 -11.63 -8.92
C SER A 126 1.58 -10.99 -9.49
N ALA A 127 2.16 -11.69 -10.46
CA ALA A 127 3.34 -11.30 -11.22
C ALA A 127 2.99 -10.51 -12.49
N LEU A 128 3.96 -9.77 -13.02
CA LEU A 128 3.79 -8.96 -14.22
C LEU A 128 3.32 -9.76 -15.46
N ASP A 129 3.72 -11.03 -15.57
CA ASP A 129 3.44 -11.92 -16.69
C ASP A 129 2.05 -12.61 -16.62
N GLY A 130 1.28 -12.32 -15.57
CA GLY A 130 -0.03 -12.92 -15.32
C GLY A 130 0.00 -14.18 -14.46
N PHE A 131 1.19 -14.68 -14.06
CA PHE A 131 1.29 -15.73 -13.05
C PHE A 131 0.75 -15.24 -11.70
N ALA A 132 0.13 -16.14 -10.94
CA ALA A 132 -0.28 -15.85 -9.58
C ALA A 132 -0.19 -17.10 -8.69
N ALA A 133 0.14 -16.88 -7.43
CA ALA A 133 0.08 -17.88 -6.38
C ALA A 133 -0.76 -17.37 -5.21
N GLU A 134 -1.31 -18.30 -4.42
CA GLU A 134 -2.10 -17.95 -3.24
C GLU A 134 -1.43 -18.48 -1.98
N LEU A 135 -1.41 -17.64 -0.95
CA LEU A 135 -0.99 -18.02 0.40
C LEU A 135 -2.11 -17.71 1.37
N SER A 136 -2.41 -18.62 2.30
CA SER A 136 -3.21 -18.25 3.47
C SER A 136 -2.45 -17.20 4.29
N LEU A 137 -3.16 -16.27 4.91
CA LEU A 137 -2.54 -15.29 5.79
C LEU A 137 -1.83 -15.98 6.97
N GLU A 138 -2.35 -17.10 7.46
CA GLU A 138 -1.65 -17.97 8.42
C GLU A 138 -0.26 -18.40 7.91
N THR A 139 -0.17 -18.82 6.65
CA THR A 139 1.10 -19.18 6.00
C THR A 139 2.03 -17.96 5.90
N VAL A 140 1.49 -16.80 5.52
CA VAL A 140 2.25 -15.54 5.45
C VAL A 140 2.88 -15.18 6.79
N TYR A 141 2.13 -15.32 7.89
CA TYR A 141 2.62 -15.01 9.24
C TYR A 141 3.58 -16.07 9.80
N SER A 142 3.40 -17.35 9.44
CA SER A 142 4.20 -18.45 10.02
C SER A 142 5.49 -18.76 9.27
N GLN A 143 5.57 -18.50 7.95
CA GLN A 143 6.68 -18.99 7.10
C GLN A 143 7.71 -17.92 6.69
N ARG A 144 7.69 -16.74 7.31
CA ARG A 144 8.71 -15.68 7.15
C ARG A 144 9.07 -15.35 5.69
N TRP A 145 8.05 -15.16 4.87
CA TRP A 145 8.22 -14.74 3.48
C TRP A 145 8.84 -13.34 3.38
N VAL A 146 9.81 -13.18 2.48
CA VAL A 146 10.53 -11.95 2.19
C VAL A 146 10.12 -11.45 0.82
N LEU A 147 9.77 -10.17 0.73
CA LEU A 147 9.60 -9.44 -0.52
C LEU A 147 10.97 -8.94 -0.97
N ALA A 148 11.78 -9.82 -1.55
CA ALA A 148 13.15 -9.50 -1.90
C ALA A 148 13.21 -8.41 -2.99
N LEU A 149 14.05 -7.42 -2.75
CA LEU A 149 14.33 -6.29 -3.66
C LEU A 149 15.70 -6.41 -4.34
N GLU A 150 16.56 -7.26 -3.78
CA GLU A 150 17.91 -7.55 -4.29
C GLU A 150 18.30 -9.02 -4.05
N SER A 151 19.24 -9.50 -4.87
CA SER A 151 19.95 -10.77 -4.71
C SER A 151 21.45 -10.54 -4.83
N ASP A 152 22.22 -11.14 -3.93
CA ASP A 152 23.69 -11.09 -3.91
C ASP A 152 24.24 -9.65 -3.99
N GLY A 153 23.54 -8.72 -3.33
CA GLY A 153 23.87 -7.29 -3.28
C GLY A 153 23.48 -6.48 -4.52
N ASN A 154 22.77 -7.07 -5.49
CA ASN A 154 22.30 -6.39 -6.70
C ASN A 154 20.78 -6.25 -6.68
N ALA A 155 20.29 -5.02 -6.82
CA ALA A 155 18.86 -4.74 -6.96
C ALA A 155 18.30 -5.46 -8.20
N PHE A 156 17.07 -5.97 -8.10
CA PHE A 156 16.43 -6.62 -9.23
C PHE A 156 16.06 -5.61 -10.32
N ASP A 157 16.30 -6.00 -11.57
CA ASP A 157 15.76 -5.32 -12.73
C ASP A 157 14.42 -5.93 -13.16
N LEU A 158 13.66 -5.24 -14.02
CA LEU A 158 12.37 -5.70 -14.54
C LEU A 158 12.49 -6.83 -15.59
N GLY A 159 13.68 -7.04 -16.16
CA GLY A 159 13.91 -8.09 -17.16
C GLY A 159 14.23 -9.46 -16.56
N GLY A 160 14.61 -9.50 -15.28
CA GLY A 160 14.85 -10.68 -14.46
C GLY A 160 13.73 -10.90 -13.44
N PHE A 161 14.11 -11.05 -12.17
CA PHE A 161 13.17 -11.39 -11.09
C PHE A 161 12.41 -10.20 -10.49
N GLY A 162 12.68 -8.98 -10.96
CA GLY A 162 12.13 -7.75 -10.38
C GLY A 162 10.73 -7.39 -10.89
N PRO A 163 10.05 -6.45 -10.21
CA PRO A 163 10.62 -5.54 -9.22
C PRO A 163 10.74 -6.14 -7.80
N ILE A 164 10.03 -7.23 -7.53
CA ILE A 164 10.02 -7.94 -6.26
C ILE A 164 10.03 -9.44 -6.54
N TYR A 165 10.86 -10.17 -5.81
CA TYR A 165 10.83 -11.63 -5.77
C TYR A 165 10.36 -12.12 -4.40
N LEU A 166 9.25 -12.85 -4.34
CA LEU A 166 8.80 -13.49 -3.12
C LEU A 166 9.66 -14.74 -2.85
N VAL A 167 10.36 -14.73 -1.72
CA VAL A 167 11.28 -15.82 -1.34
C VAL A 167 11.16 -16.13 0.14
N ARG A 168 11.69 -17.27 0.57
CA ARG A 168 11.90 -17.56 2.00
C ARG A 168 13.08 -18.49 2.20
N GLU A 169 13.64 -18.49 3.40
CA GLU A 169 14.59 -19.53 3.78
C GLU A 169 13.84 -20.84 4.06
N LEU A 170 14.32 -21.94 3.49
CA LEU A 170 13.80 -23.26 3.79
C LEU A 170 14.46 -23.79 5.07
N PRO A 171 13.71 -24.49 5.95
CA PRO A 171 14.30 -25.20 7.07
C PRO A 171 15.42 -26.15 6.61
N ALA A 172 16.46 -26.29 7.44
CA ALA A 172 17.59 -27.15 7.15
C ALA A 172 17.16 -28.57 6.74
N GLY A 173 17.70 -29.06 5.62
CA GLY A 173 17.39 -30.39 5.08
C GLY A 173 16.14 -30.46 4.20
N MET A 174 15.35 -29.38 4.09
CA MET A 174 14.29 -29.30 3.09
C MET A 174 14.85 -28.92 1.72
N LYS A 175 14.25 -29.52 0.69
CA LYS A 175 14.49 -29.14 -0.71
C LYS A 175 13.36 -28.22 -1.17
N ARG A 176 13.67 -27.40 -2.16
CA ARG A 176 12.67 -26.67 -2.92
C ARG A 176 11.94 -27.64 -3.83
N THR A 177 10.78 -28.12 -3.39
CA THR A 177 9.88 -28.92 -4.22
C THR A 177 9.20 -28.02 -5.26
N GLU A 178 8.64 -28.61 -6.32
CA GLU A 178 7.83 -27.86 -7.29
C GLU A 178 6.68 -27.09 -6.61
N GLU A 179 6.07 -27.68 -5.56
CA GLU A 179 5.02 -27.03 -4.77
C GLU A 179 5.52 -25.84 -3.92
N GLU A 180 6.75 -25.91 -3.41
CA GLU A 180 7.38 -24.77 -2.74
C GLU A 180 7.74 -23.69 -3.77
N GLU A 181 8.32 -24.08 -4.89
CA GLU A 181 8.74 -23.19 -5.96
C GLU A 181 7.57 -22.41 -6.56
N ALA A 182 6.42 -23.04 -6.77
CA ALA A 182 5.21 -22.40 -7.27
C ALA A 182 4.70 -21.25 -6.37
N ARG A 183 5.14 -21.19 -5.10
CA ARG A 183 4.81 -20.10 -4.18
C ARG A 183 5.79 -18.93 -4.25
N TRP A 184 6.95 -19.10 -4.88
CA TRP A 184 7.97 -18.06 -5.02
C TRP A 184 7.68 -17.21 -6.26
N VAL A 185 6.86 -16.18 -6.08
CA VAL A 185 6.39 -15.31 -7.17
C VAL A 185 7.46 -14.29 -7.54
N PHE A 186 8.08 -14.45 -8.72
CA PHE A 186 8.94 -13.42 -9.32
C PHE A 186 8.12 -12.32 -9.97
N ALA A 187 8.74 -11.17 -10.21
CA ALA A 187 8.07 -10.01 -10.81
C ALA A 187 6.74 -9.64 -10.12
N LEU A 188 6.69 -9.85 -8.81
CA LEU A 188 5.52 -9.57 -7.99
C LEU A 188 5.25 -8.06 -7.98
N TYR A 189 4.03 -7.66 -8.31
CA TYR A 189 3.64 -6.24 -8.33
C TYR A 189 2.27 -5.98 -7.71
N TYR A 190 1.47 -7.03 -7.48
CA TYR A 190 0.15 -6.93 -6.89
C TYR A 190 -0.10 -8.03 -5.85
N ILE A 191 -0.76 -7.67 -4.76
CA ILE A 191 -1.28 -8.62 -3.78
C ILE A 191 -2.75 -8.30 -3.51
N GLU A 192 -3.62 -9.28 -3.69
CA GLU A 192 -5.04 -9.15 -3.34
C GLU A 192 -5.32 -9.84 -2.01
N LEU A 193 -5.90 -9.10 -1.07
CA LEU A 193 -6.42 -9.65 0.19
C LEU A 193 -7.87 -10.10 -0.03
N MET A 194 -8.11 -11.39 0.16
CA MET A 194 -9.39 -12.06 -0.10
C MET A 194 -9.89 -12.78 1.15
N ALA A 195 -11.21 -13.04 1.20
CA ALA A 195 -11.86 -13.76 2.29
C ALA A 195 -11.51 -15.26 2.32
#